data_AF-A0A0W1R5M8-F1
#
_entry.id   AF-A0A0W1R5M8-F1
#
_cell.length_a   1.000
_cell.length_b   1.000
_cell.length_c   1.000
_cell.angle_alpha   90.00
_cell.angle_beta   90.00
_cell.angle_gamma   90.00
#
_symmetry.space_group_name_H-M   'P 1'
#
loop_
_entity.id
_entity.type
_entity.pdbx_description
1 polymer ?
#
loop_
_entity_poly.entity_id
_entity_poly.type
_entity_poly.pdbx_seq_one_letter_code
_entity_poly.pdbx_strand_id
1 'polypeptide(L)'
;MTDLSPDVHAVLTQLLDEAREHVRAGDSETAYELVETGETVTKNKVPAGELKARLLHGWAELPSLVEHDPAVATEYLQSMQRLLDEQSG
;
A
#
# COMPACT_ATOMS: atom_id res chain seq x y z
N MET A 1 10.67 -5.22 17.51
CA MET A 1 9.49 -4.81 18.30
C MET A 1 8.79 -3.73 17.51
N THR A 2 7.78 -4.15 16.77
CA THR A 2 7.03 -3.32 15.83
C THR A 2 6.11 -2.41 16.60
N ASP A 3 6.11 -1.12 16.27
CA ASP A 3 5.20 -0.13 16.86
C ASP A 3 3.87 -0.04 16.05
N LEU A 4 3.66 -0.93 15.09
CA LEU A 4 2.46 -0.98 14.27
C LEU A 4 1.36 -1.79 14.98
N SER A 5 0.20 -1.17 15.19
CA SER A 5 -0.97 -1.85 15.74
C SER A 5 -1.46 -2.96 14.78
N PRO A 6 -1.88 -4.14 15.29
CA PRO A 6 -2.34 -5.25 14.45
C PRO A 6 -3.54 -4.89 13.57
N ASP A 7 -4.43 -4.01 14.04
CA ASP A 7 -5.55 -3.48 13.25
C ASP A 7 -5.06 -2.66 12.05
N VAL A 8 -4.08 -1.78 12.26
CA VAL A 8 -3.52 -0.94 11.19
C VAL A 8 -2.78 -1.81 10.17
N HIS A 9 -2.08 -2.84 10.64
CA HIS A 9 -1.47 -3.83 9.77
C HIS A 9 -2.52 -4.54 8.90
N ALA A 10 -3.59 -5.07 9.50
CA ALA A 10 -4.65 -5.76 8.78
C ALA A 10 -5.30 -4.86 7.71
N VAL A 11 -5.61 -3.60 8.08
CA VAL A 11 -6.20 -2.62 7.16
C VAL A 11 -5.26 -2.33 5.99
N LEU A 12 -3.97 -2.06 6.24
CA LEU A 12 -3.02 -1.76 5.16
C LEU A 12 -2.79 -2.97 4.25
N THR A 13 -2.71 -4.18 4.81
CA THR A 13 -2.59 -5.42 4.03
C THR A 13 -3.80 -5.61 3.12
N GLN A 14 -5.01 -5.37 3.64
CA GLN A 14 -6.24 -5.45 2.85
C GLN A 14 -6.25 -4.42 1.72
N LEU A 15 -5.96 -3.15 2.01
CA LEU A 15 -5.93 -2.09 1.00
C LEU A 15 -4.94 -2.38 -0.13
N LEU A 16 -3.76 -2.91 0.21
CA LEU A 16 -2.76 -3.29 -0.79
C LEU A 16 -3.21 -4.48 -1.65
N ASP A 17 -3.89 -5.46 -1.06
CA ASP A 17 -4.40 -6.62 -1.77
C ASP A 17 -5.53 -6.22 -2.74
N GLU A 18 -6.52 -5.50 -2.24
CA GLU A 18 -7.65 -4.99 -3.03
C GLU A 18 -7.15 -4.10 -4.18
N ALA A 19 -6.25 -3.15 -3.89
CA ALA A 19 -5.68 -2.29 -4.93
C ALA A 19 -5.00 -3.14 -6.02
N ARG A 20 -4.32 -4.22 -5.64
CA ARG A 20 -3.64 -5.11 -6.58
C ARG A 20 -4.65 -5.87 -7.46
N GLU A 21 -5.77 -6.30 -6.90
CA GLU A 21 -6.84 -6.95 -7.66
C GLU A 21 -7.50 -5.98 -8.65
N HIS A 22 -7.80 -4.75 -8.24
CA HIS A 22 -8.38 -3.73 -9.11
C HIS A 22 -7.42 -3.32 -10.24
N VAL A 23 -6.12 -3.16 -9.97
CA VAL A 23 -5.11 -2.92 -11.01
C VAL A 23 -5.09 -4.07 -12.03
N ARG A 24 -5.14 -5.33 -11.58
CA ARG A 24 -5.19 -6.50 -12.46
C ARG A 24 -6.47 -6.58 -13.28
N ALA A 25 -7.58 -6.12 -12.73
CA ALA A 25 -8.87 -6.04 -13.40
C ALA A 25 -8.96 -4.87 -14.40
N GLY A 26 -7.98 -3.96 -14.41
CA GLY A 26 -8.00 -2.74 -15.20
C GLY A 26 -8.88 -1.63 -14.61
N ASP A 27 -9.36 -1.82 -13.38
CA ASP A 27 -10.26 -0.90 -12.69
C ASP A 27 -9.45 0.18 -11.96
N SER A 28 -8.89 1.09 -12.75
CA SER A 28 -7.93 2.08 -12.28
C SER A 28 -8.55 3.10 -11.33
N GLU A 29 -9.83 3.43 -11.51
CA GLU A 29 -10.56 4.38 -10.64
C GLU A 29 -10.58 3.90 -9.19
N THR A 30 -11.07 2.68 -8.94
CA THR A 30 -11.09 2.11 -7.59
C THR A 30 -9.70 1.82 -7.07
N ALA A 31 -8.74 1.44 -7.93
CA ALA A 31 -7.34 1.34 -7.51
C ALA A 31 -6.80 2.66 -6.96
N TYR A 32 -7.14 3.80 -7.57
CA TYR A 32 -6.74 5.12 -7.06
C TYR A 32 -7.40 5.45 -5.73
N GLU A 33 -8.70 5.19 -5.56
CA GLU A 33 -9.39 5.42 -4.29
C GLU A 33 -8.78 4.62 -3.12
N LEU A 34 -8.39 3.37 -3.40
CA LEU A 34 -7.71 2.50 -2.43
C LEU A 34 -6.30 3.01 -2.10
N VAL A 35 -5.56 3.52 -3.10
CA VAL A 35 -4.24 4.15 -2.91
C VAL A 35 -4.34 5.40 -2.04
N GLU A 36 -5.30 6.29 -2.31
CA GLU A 36 -5.53 7.49 -1.50
C GLU A 36 -5.92 7.15 -0.05
N THR A 37 -6.74 6.11 0.12
CA THR A 37 -7.11 5.60 1.43
C THR A 37 -5.91 5.03 2.17
N GLY A 38 -5.09 4.21 1.50
CA GLY A 38 -3.86 3.63 2.04
C GLY A 38 -2.85 4.69 2.45
N GLU A 39 -2.68 5.72 1.64
CA GLU A 39 -1.85 6.88 1.94
C GLU A 39 -2.36 7.60 3.20
N THR A 40 -3.67 7.85 3.30
CA THR A 40 -4.30 8.52 4.43
C THR A 40 -4.16 7.72 5.72
N VAL A 41 -4.41 6.41 5.69
CA VAL A 41 -4.21 5.52 6.84
C VAL A 41 -2.75 5.54 7.27
N THR A 42 -1.82 5.46 6.32
CA THR A 42 -0.37 5.51 6.59
C THR A 42 0.02 6.83 7.26
N LYS A 43 -0.45 7.97 6.74
CA LYS A 43 -0.19 9.30 7.32
C LYS A 43 -0.69 9.41 8.75
N ASN A 44 -1.88 8.89 9.05
CA ASN A 44 -2.55 9.11 10.33
C ASN A 44 -2.26 8.04 11.39
N LYS A 45 -2.06 6.79 10.99
CA LYS A 45 -2.10 5.63 11.89
C LYS A 45 -0.76 4.92 12.03
N VAL A 46 0.14 5.08 11.07
CA VAL A 46 1.49 4.49 11.16
C VAL A 46 2.39 5.46 11.93
N PRO A 47 3.11 4.97 12.97
CA PRO A 47 4.05 5.78 13.74
C PRO A 47 5.19 6.29 12.85
N ALA A 48 5.77 7.43 13.22
CA ALA A 48 6.89 7.99 12.48
C ALA A 48 8.09 7.02 12.51
N GLY A 49 8.70 6.80 11.34
CA GLY A 49 9.83 5.89 11.20
C GLY A 49 10.06 5.49 9.74
N GLU A 50 11.04 4.61 9.54
CA GLU A 50 11.42 4.16 8.20
C GLU A 50 10.28 3.44 7.46
N LEU A 51 9.49 2.63 8.17
CA LEU A 51 8.31 1.96 7.60
C LEU A 51 7.31 2.97 7.03
N LYS A 52 6.96 4.00 7.81
CA LYS A 52 6.04 5.06 7.36
C LYS A 52 6.57 5.77 6.12
N ALA A 53 7.85 6.13 6.12
CA ALA A 53 8.48 6.81 4.98
C ALA A 53 8.43 5.94 3.71
N ARG A 54 8.75 4.65 3.82
CA ARG A 54 8.69 3.70 2.69
C ARG A 54 7.28 3.51 2.17
N LEU A 55 6.30 3.32 3.05
CA LEU A 55 4.90 3.16 2.65
C LEU A 55 4.38 4.41 1.95
N LEU A 56 4.64 5.60 2.50
CA LEU A 56 4.22 6.87 1.87
C LEU A 56 4.86 7.08 0.50
N HIS A 57 6.13 6.73 0.35
CA HIS A 57 6.77 6.74 -0.96
C HIS A 57 6.06 5.78 -1.91
N GLY A 58 5.75 4.56 -1.45
CA GLY A 58 5.07 3.57 -2.27
C GLY A 58 3.69 4.05 -2.75
N TRP A 59 2.88 4.59 -1.84
CA TRP A 59 1.57 5.16 -2.16
C TRP A 59 1.66 6.33 -3.16
N ALA A 60 2.70 7.14 -3.10
CA ALA A 60 2.88 8.28 -4.00
C ALA A 60 3.27 7.87 -5.43
N GLU A 61 4.00 6.76 -5.60
CA GLU A 61 4.42 6.26 -6.93
C GLU A 61 3.30 5.49 -7.65
N LEU A 62 2.39 4.86 -6.90
CA LEU A 62 1.37 3.97 -7.43
C LEU A 62 0.47 4.61 -8.50
N PRO A 63 -0.01 5.86 -8.38
CA PRO A 63 -0.88 6.45 -9.40
C PRO A 63 -0.24 6.46 -10.79
N SER A 64 1.04 6.82 -10.87
CA SER A 64 1.79 6.82 -12.13
C SER A 64 2.01 5.41 -12.66
N LEU A 65 2.28 4.44 -11.79
CA LEU A 65 2.49 3.05 -12.19
C LEU A 65 1.19 2.39 -12.66
N VAL A 66 0.06 2.68 -12.03
CA VAL A 66 -1.25 2.17 -12.46
C VAL A 66 -1.59 2.64 -13.87
N GLU A 67 -1.28 3.91 -14.20
CA GLU A 67 -1.55 4.48 -15.51
C GLU A 67 -0.61 3.94 -16.61
N HIS A 68 0.69 3.83 -16.33
CA HIS A 68 1.69 3.56 -17.36
C HIS A 68 2.19 2.11 -17.38
N ASP A 69 2.26 1.46 -16.21
CA ASP A 69 2.92 0.17 -16.03
C ASP A 69 2.16 -0.72 -15.01
N PRO A 70 0.91 -1.14 -15.29
CA PRO A 70 0.06 -1.83 -14.32
C PRO A 70 0.64 -3.16 -13.81
N ALA A 71 1.49 -3.81 -14.61
CA ALA A 71 2.27 -4.97 -14.17
C ALA A 71 3.30 -4.61 -13.09
N VAL A 72 3.99 -3.47 -13.25
CA VAL A 72 4.93 -2.95 -12.24
C VAL A 72 4.17 -2.51 -10.99
N ALA A 73 3.03 -1.82 -11.14
CA ALA A 73 2.15 -1.45 -10.01
C ALA A 73 1.75 -2.69 -9.19
N THR A 74 1.39 -3.79 -9.86
CA THR A 74 1.03 -5.06 -9.22
C THR A 74 2.17 -5.63 -8.37
N GLU A 75 3.37 -5.72 -8.94
CA GLU A 75 4.54 -6.25 -8.23
C GLU A 75 5.00 -5.34 -7.08
N TYR A 76 4.81 -4.03 -7.27
CA TYR A 76 5.13 -3.03 -6.27
C TYR A 76 4.19 -3.11 -5.06
N LEU A 77 2.88 -3.23 -5.27
CA LEU A 77 1.89 -3.49 -4.22
C LEU A 77 2.22 -4.77 -3.43
N GLN A 78 2.57 -5.86 -4.11
CA GLN A 78 2.99 -7.09 -3.45
C GLN A 78 4.29 -6.92 -2.64
N SER A 79 5.21 -6.09 -3.12
CA SER A 79 6.45 -5.78 -2.39
C SER A 79 6.19 -4.93 -1.15
N MET A 80 5.22 -4.00 -1.21
CA MET A 80 4.76 -3.25 -0.04
C MET A 80 4.06 -4.16 0.99
N GLN A 81 3.28 -5.15 0.56
CA GLN A 81 2.69 -6.15 1.46
C GLN A 81 3.76 -6.97 2.19
N ARG A 82 4.79 -7.43 1.47
CA ARG A 82 5.91 -8.16 2.08
C ARG A 82 6.64 -7.31 3.12
N LEU A 83 6.88 -6.03 2.80
CA LEU A 83 7.47 -5.09 3.76
C LEU A 83 6.64 -4.97 5.04
N LEU A 84 5.31 -4.97 4.97
CA LEU A 84 4.45 -4.95 6.16
C LEU A 84 4.57 -6.23 6.99
N ASP A 85 4.58 -7.39 6.33
CA ASP A 85 4.66 -8.70 6.98
C ASP A 85 6.01 -8.92 7.68
N GLU A 86 7.11 -8.54 7.01
CA GLU A 86 8.47 -8.59 7.57
C GLU A 86 8.62 -7.71 8.80
N GLN A 87 7.85 -6.63 8.87
CA GLN A 87 7.84 -5.74 10.02
C GLN A 87 6.95 -6.27 11.14
N SER A 88 6.09 -7.27 10.94
CA SER A 88 5.19 -7.83 11.96
C SER A 88 5.75 -9.07 12.67
N GLY A 89 6.92 -9.58 12.25
CA GLY A 89 7.65 -10.70 12.88
C GLY A 89 8.58 -10.28 14.02
#